data_AF-A0A7J3C9R5-F1
#
_entry.id   AF-A0A7J3C9R5-F1
#
_cell.length_a   1.000
_cell.length_b   1.000
_cell.length_c   1.000
_cell.angle_alpha   90.00
_cell.angle_beta   90.00
_cell.angle_gamma   90.00
#
_symmetry.space_group_name_H-M   'P 1'
#
loop_
_entity.id
_entity.type
_entity.pdbx_description
1 polymer ?
#
loop_
_entity_poly.entity_id
_entity_poly.type
_entity_poly.pdbx_seq_one_letter_code
_entity_poly.pdbx_strand_id
1 'polypeptide(L)'
;MTGLTEDEKESISSELQRDGMTRQRADSWASSFADWYEGYINNQMSVEPRKYAEYWIDSILFPAGYGTTVFGRQGMGKTNLAVFAMESGLILHKKWVFLQNIPFPSVVKRLMRDRFVEIRSAREMMVKIIDIIREGMIPVLCLDEFDSVFNSLNVNSKAGKSWQAFTWRQRHFSVRGPLMLYHAVKSIPPAVRNKQIGGEILWIKPWEEERYLSNPDLPYYMRIRKANIPYLTHGSVGFEIDLDFASLLNRVSGSQEEVLDQIEDIMKELEEEKETKKEEKRGIELTCDLCGYKWNYKGKRAIARCPNCDHMINLKSPRNQ
;
A
#
# COMPACT_ATOMS: atom_id res chain seq x y z
N MET A 1 -9.94 28.24 -4.39
CA MET A 1 -9.53 27.09 -5.22
C MET A 1 -10.75 26.69 -6.03
N THR A 2 -10.60 26.49 -7.33
CA THR A 2 -11.71 26.12 -8.21
C THR A 2 -11.98 24.63 -8.13
N GLY A 3 -13.24 24.22 -8.25
CA GLY A 3 -13.62 22.81 -8.41
C GLY A 3 -13.06 22.21 -9.71
N LEU A 4 -13.46 20.97 -10.00
CA LEU A 4 -13.00 20.26 -11.19
C LEU A 4 -13.49 20.92 -12.48
N THR A 5 -12.63 21.00 -13.49
CA THR A 5 -12.99 21.41 -14.85
C THR A 5 -13.79 20.31 -15.57
N GLU A 6 -14.48 20.66 -16.66
CA GLU A 6 -15.18 19.67 -17.49
C GLU A 6 -14.21 18.66 -18.12
N ASP A 7 -13.03 19.11 -18.57
CA ASP A 7 -11.99 18.23 -19.10
C ASP A 7 -11.49 17.22 -18.04
N GLU A 8 -11.37 17.66 -16.77
CA GLU A 8 -11.00 16.79 -15.66
C GLU A 8 -12.09 15.74 -15.37
N LYS A 9 -13.37 16.13 -15.40
CA LYS A 9 -14.50 15.20 -15.27
C LYS A 9 -14.53 14.19 -16.42
N GLU A 10 -14.33 14.64 -17.66
CA GLU A 10 -14.29 13.78 -18.84
C GLU A 10 -13.11 12.80 -18.79
N SER A 11 -11.95 13.23 -18.30
CA SER A 11 -10.79 12.34 -18.09
C SER A 11 -11.11 11.24 -17.08
N ILE A 12 -11.71 11.58 -15.94
CA ILE A 12 -12.13 10.59 -14.93
C ILE A 12 -13.13 9.60 -15.54
N SER A 13 -14.16 10.10 -16.22
CA SER A 13 -15.18 9.26 -16.85
C SER A 13 -14.58 8.32 -17.89
N SER A 14 -13.64 8.81 -18.70
CA SER A 14 -12.96 8.03 -19.73
C SER A 14 -12.12 6.90 -19.13
N GLU A 15 -11.40 7.15 -18.04
CA GLU A 15 -10.64 6.10 -17.33
C GLU A 15 -11.56 5.05 -16.71
N LEU A 16 -12.67 5.45 -16.09
CA LEU A 16 -13.68 4.52 -15.54
C LEU A 16 -14.35 3.67 -16.64
N GLN A 17 -14.61 4.25 -17.81
CA GLN A 17 -15.17 3.51 -18.95
C GLN A 17 -14.18 2.45 -19.48
N ARG A 18 -12.89 2.79 -19.56
CA ARG A 18 -11.84 1.81 -19.90
C ARG A 18 -11.73 0.69 -18.87
N ASP A 19 -12.08 0.97 -17.62
CA ASP A 19 -12.16 0.00 -16.52
C ASP A 19 -13.45 -0.86 -16.57
N GLY A 20 -14.27 -0.73 -17.63
CA GLY A 20 -15.46 -1.54 -17.86
C GLY A 20 -16.76 -0.93 -17.32
N MET A 21 -16.74 0.32 -16.86
CA MET A 21 -17.96 1.02 -16.42
C MET A 21 -18.79 1.54 -17.60
N THR A 22 -20.12 1.57 -17.46
CA THR A 22 -20.98 2.25 -18.45
C THR A 22 -20.77 3.76 -18.41
N ARG A 23 -20.84 4.42 -19.56
CA ARG A 23 -20.69 5.89 -19.68
C ARG A 23 -21.58 6.65 -18.70
N GLN A 24 -22.87 6.33 -18.63
CA GLN A 24 -23.80 6.99 -17.71
C GLN A 24 -23.36 6.89 -16.23
N ARG A 25 -22.84 5.73 -15.80
CA ARG A 25 -22.35 5.54 -14.43
C ARG A 25 -21.03 6.28 -14.20
N ALA A 26 -20.15 6.28 -15.19
CA ALA A 26 -18.86 6.97 -15.13
C ALA A 26 -19.04 8.49 -15.05
N ASP A 27 -19.88 9.07 -15.92
CA ASP A 27 -20.21 10.50 -15.93
C ASP A 27 -20.88 10.92 -14.61
N SER A 28 -21.81 10.11 -14.11
CA SER A 28 -22.46 10.36 -12.82
C SER A 28 -21.46 10.33 -11.65
N TRP A 29 -20.51 9.39 -11.64
CA TRP A 29 -19.52 9.30 -10.57
C TRP A 29 -18.50 10.44 -10.63
N ALA A 30 -18.02 10.80 -11.83
CA ALA A 30 -17.14 11.95 -12.03
C ALA A 30 -17.81 13.26 -11.55
N SER A 31 -19.11 13.42 -11.80
CA SER A 31 -19.89 14.56 -11.31
C SER A 31 -20.01 14.56 -9.79
N SER A 32 -20.39 13.43 -9.18
CA SER A 32 -20.45 13.31 -7.71
C SER A 32 -19.10 13.57 -7.04
N PHE A 33 -17.99 13.18 -7.68
CA PHE A 33 -16.66 13.49 -7.19
C PHE A 33 -16.33 14.98 -7.27
N ALA A 34 -16.73 15.65 -8.35
CA ALA A 34 -16.51 17.08 -8.48
C ALA A 34 -17.21 17.86 -7.36
N ASP A 35 -18.49 17.54 -7.09
CA ASP A 35 -19.27 18.15 -6.01
C ASP A 35 -18.63 17.86 -4.64
N TRP A 36 -18.22 16.60 -4.43
CA TRP A 36 -17.55 16.19 -3.20
C TRP A 36 -16.21 16.92 -3.00
N TYR A 37 -15.38 17.01 -4.04
CA TYR A 37 -14.06 17.62 -3.97
C TYR A 37 -14.16 19.12 -3.72
N GLU A 38 -15.10 19.81 -4.37
CA GLU A 38 -15.39 21.21 -4.11
C GLU A 38 -15.82 21.43 -2.65
N GLY A 39 -16.73 20.60 -2.14
CA GLY A 39 -17.11 20.64 -0.72
C GLY A 39 -15.92 20.37 0.21
N TYR A 40 -15.04 19.43 -0.16
CA TYR A 40 -13.87 19.05 0.63
C TYR A 40 -12.86 20.19 0.75
N ILE A 41 -12.44 20.78 -0.38
CA ILE A 41 -11.47 21.89 -0.38
C ILE A 41 -12.02 23.15 0.32
N ASN A 42 -13.34 23.33 0.31
CA ASN A 42 -14.03 24.44 0.98
C ASN A 42 -14.38 24.14 2.45
N ASN A 43 -13.99 22.99 3.01
CA ASN A 43 -14.36 22.53 4.36
C ASN A 43 -15.88 22.50 4.63
N GLN A 44 -16.69 22.17 3.62
CA GLN A 44 -18.15 22.08 3.70
C GLN A 44 -18.65 20.64 3.88
N MET A 45 -17.77 19.65 3.87
CA MET A 45 -18.13 18.25 4.06
C MET A 45 -18.40 17.92 5.53
N SER A 46 -19.41 17.08 5.76
CA SER A 46 -19.69 16.49 7.07
C SER A 46 -20.02 14.99 6.93
N VAL A 47 -19.79 14.25 8.01
CA VAL A 47 -20.22 12.85 8.15
C VAL A 47 -21.28 12.78 9.24
N GLU A 48 -22.43 12.18 8.95
CA GLU A 48 -23.57 12.14 9.86
C GLU A 48 -24.11 10.71 10.08
N PRO A 49 -24.36 10.29 11.33
CA PRO A 49 -24.07 11.01 12.59
C PRO A 49 -22.57 11.05 12.91
N ARG A 50 -22.02 12.25 13.19
CA ARG A 50 -20.56 12.43 13.35
C ARG A 50 -19.91 11.51 14.39
N LYS A 51 -20.47 11.43 15.61
CA LYS A 51 -19.93 10.58 16.70
C LYS A 51 -19.85 9.10 16.30
N TYR A 52 -20.82 8.66 15.50
CA TYR A 52 -20.87 7.29 15.02
C TYR A 52 -19.80 7.05 13.96
N ALA A 53 -19.60 8.00 13.04
CA ALA A 53 -18.52 7.96 12.07
C ALA A 53 -17.14 7.97 12.76
N GLU A 54 -16.91 8.85 13.74
CA GLU A 54 -15.67 8.91 14.53
C GLU A 54 -15.37 7.58 15.22
N TYR A 55 -16.37 6.95 15.84
CA TYR A 55 -16.17 5.62 16.44
C TYR A 55 -15.71 4.57 15.42
N TRP A 56 -16.38 4.47 14.27
CA TRP A 56 -16.01 3.49 13.25
C TRP A 56 -14.67 3.78 12.60
N ILE A 57 -14.38 5.04 12.30
CA ILE A 57 -13.14 5.44 11.63
C ILE A 57 -11.95 5.32 12.60
N ASP A 58 -12.07 5.81 13.83
CA ASP A 58 -10.92 5.98 14.72
C ASP A 58 -10.62 4.76 15.57
N SER A 59 -11.65 4.01 15.95
CA SER A 59 -11.55 2.88 16.89
C SER A 59 -11.65 1.53 16.22
N ILE A 60 -12.31 1.46 15.06
CA ILE A 60 -12.62 0.19 14.39
C ILE A 60 -11.83 0.03 13.10
N LEU A 61 -11.87 0.98 12.17
CA LEU A 61 -11.25 0.84 10.84
C LEU A 61 -9.79 1.26 10.82
N PHE A 62 -9.46 2.38 11.45
CA PHE A 62 -8.07 2.90 11.56
C PHE A 62 -7.65 3.13 13.02
N PRO A 63 -7.68 2.08 13.85
CA PRO A 63 -7.24 2.17 15.23
C PRO A 63 -5.75 2.50 15.33
N ALA A 64 -5.36 3.12 16.44
CA ALA A 64 -3.95 3.32 16.76
C ALA A 64 -3.37 2.04 17.38
N GLY A 65 -2.34 1.48 16.74
CA GLY A 65 -1.53 0.44 17.38
C GLY A 65 -1.98 -1.01 17.18
N TYR A 66 -3.00 -1.27 16.39
CA TYR A 66 -3.39 -2.60 15.89
C TYR A 66 -3.98 -2.46 14.47
N GLY A 67 -3.94 -3.53 13.67
CA GLY A 67 -4.58 -3.54 12.36
C GLY A 67 -6.01 -4.07 12.43
N THR A 68 -6.84 -3.73 11.46
CA THR A 68 -8.21 -4.25 11.29
C THR A 68 -8.29 -5.06 10.01
N THR A 69 -8.86 -6.24 10.08
CA THR A 69 -9.07 -7.11 8.92
C THR A 69 -10.53 -7.08 8.51
N VAL A 70 -10.79 -6.80 7.23
CA VAL A 70 -12.12 -6.92 6.64
C VAL A 70 -12.15 -8.06 5.65
N PHE A 71 -13.15 -8.91 5.79
CA PHE A 71 -13.45 -9.96 4.84
C PHE A 71 -14.68 -9.61 3.99
N GLY A 72 -14.56 -9.86 2.69
CA GLY A 72 -15.67 -9.88 1.76
C GLY A 72 -15.31 -10.65 0.48
N ARG A 73 -16.23 -11.50 0.00
CA ARG A 73 -16.03 -12.21 -1.28
C ARG A 73 -15.80 -11.23 -2.43
N GLN A 74 -15.29 -11.72 -3.55
CA GLN A 74 -15.17 -10.92 -4.77
C GLN A 74 -16.54 -10.30 -5.12
N GLY A 75 -16.53 -9.02 -5.51
CA GLY A 75 -17.75 -8.25 -5.79
C GLY A 75 -18.50 -7.71 -4.56
N MET A 76 -18.08 -8.02 -3.32
CA MET A 76 -18.72 -7.49 -2.09
C MET A 76 -18.33 -6.04 -1.75
N GLY A 77 -17.56 -5.36 -2.60
CA GLY A 77 -17.35 -3.90 -2.48
C GLY A 77 -16.37 -3.54 -1.37
N LYS A 78 -15.34 -4.36 -1.18
CA LYS A 78 -14.24 -4.09 -0.24
C LYS A 78 -13.52 -2.79 -0.59
N THR A 79 -13.17 -2.59 -1.86
CA THR A 79 -12.56 -1.36 -2.35
C THR A 79 -13.48 -0.15 -2.11
N ASN A 80 -14.80 -0.28 -2.38
CA ASN A 80 -15.76 0.78 -2.04
C ASN A 80 -15.73 1.11 -0.54
N LEU A 81 -15.71 0.10 0.33
CA LEU A 81 -15.61 0.31 1.78
C LEU A 81 -14.31 1.03 2.15
N ALA A 82 -13.16 0.60 1.61
CA ALA A 82 -11.89 1.26 1.88
C ALA A 82 -11.91 2.72 1.47
N VAL A 83 -12.35 3.03 0.24
CA VAL A 83 -12.42 4.40 -0.26
C VAL A 83 -13.41 5.23 0.56
N PHE A 84 -14.58 4.69 0.90
CA PHE A 84 -15.55 5.34 1.80
C PHE A 84 -14.97 5.63 3.19
N ALA A 85 -14.20 4.69 3.75
CA ALA A 85 -13.55 4.86 5.04
C ALA A 85 -12.44 5.93 4.97
N MET A 86 -11.65 5.94 3.90
CA MET A 86 -10.63 6.96 3.67
C MET A 86 -11.26 8.35 3.50
N GLU A 87 -12.31 8.46 2.69
CA GLU A 87 -13.11 9.68 2.50
C GLU A 87 -13.60 10.24 3.84
N SER A 88 -14.23 9.38 4.65
CA SER A 88 -14.73 9.75 5.98
C SER A 88 -13.60 10.19 6.90
N GLY A 89 -12.46 9.50 6.86
CA GLY A 89 -11.28 9.88 7.62
C GLY A 89 -10.68 11.23 7.20
N LEU A 90 -10.69 11.57 5.91
CA LEU A 90 -10.26 12.89 5.44
C LEU A 90 -11.16 14.03 5.92
N ILE A 91 -12.48 13.79 5.98
CA ILE A 91 -13.46 14.75 6.48
C ILE A 91 -13.28 14.96 7.99
N LEU A 92 -13.08 13.88 8.75
CA LEU A 92 -12.93 13.93 10.19
C LEU A 92 -11.55 14.46 10.63
N HIS A 93 -10.49 14.11 9.90
CA HIS A 93 -9.11 14.32 10.32
C HIS A 93 -8.27 15.01 9.25
N LYS A 94 -8.08 16.32 9.41
CA LYS A 94 -7.29 17.12 8.48
C LYS A 94 -5.82 16.73 8.38
N LYS A 95 -5.27 16.06 9.40
CA LYS A 95 -3.87 15.63 9.44
C LYS A 95 -3.61 14.23 8.88
N TRP A 96 -4.65 13.47 8.52
CA TRP A 96 -4.45 12.09 8.05
C TRP A 96 -4.02 12.06 6.59
N VAL A 97 -3.00 11.25 6.32
CA VAL A 97 -2.51 10.92 4.97
C VAL A 97 -2.59 9.41 4.81
N PHE A 98 -3.32 8.95 3.81
CA PHE A 98 -3.53 7.54 3.56
C PHE A 98 -2.46 6.97 2.63
N LEU A 99 -1.79 5.93 3.11
CA LEU A 99 -0.88 5.07 2.36
C LEU A 99 -1.67 3.85 1.89
N GLN A 100 -1.76 3.65 0.58
CA GLN A 100 -2.71 2.71 -0.01
C GLN A 100 -2.26 2.12 -1.35
N ASN A 101 -2.85 1.01 -1.79
CA ASN A 101 -2.52 0.34 -3.07
C ASN A 101 -3.71 0.22 -4.04
N ILE A 102 -4.78 0.95 -3.78
CA ILE A 102 -5.98 1.10 -4.60
C ILE A 102 -5.68 1.99 -5.82
N PRO A 103 -6.04 1.53 -7.03
CA PRO A 103 -5.82 2.30 -8.24
C PRO A 103 -6.88 3.41 -8.36
N PHE A 104 -6.43 4.65 -8.45
CA PHE A 104 -7.27 5.82 -8.68
C PHE A 104 -7.10 6.38 -10.09
N PRO A 105 -8.12 7.02 -10.69
CA PRO A 105 -7.96 7.78 -11.93
C PRO A 105 -6.86 8.84 -11.79
N SER A 106 -6.18 9.15 -12.90
CA SER A 106 -5.02 10.07 -12.91
C SER A 106 -5.32 11.46 -12.32
N VAL A 107 -6.50 12.00 -12.60
CA VAL A 107 -6.97 13.28 -12.04
C VAL A 107 -7.13 13.19 -10.51
N VAL A 108 -7.74 12.11 -10.00
CA VAL A 108 -7.90 11.88 -8.56
C VAL A 108 -6.53 11.78 -7.89
N LYS A 109 -5.59 11.02 -8.47
CA LYS A 109 -4.22 10.90 -7.98
C LYS A 109 -3.53 12.26 -7.88
N ARG A 110 -3.68 13.11 -8.89
CA ARG A 110 -3.07 14.45 -8.90
C ARG A 110 -3.70 15.37 -7.84
N LEU A 111 -5.03 15.42 -7.76
CA LEU A 111 -5.76 16.31 -6.86
C LEU A 111 -5.63 15.92 -5.39
N MET A 112 -5.48 14.62 -5.12
CA MET A 112 -5.40 14.06 -3.76
C MET A 112 -3.97 13.66 -3.36
N ARG A 113 -2.93 14.03 -4.13
CA ARG A 113 -1.55 13.53 -3.95
C ARG A 113 -0.98 13.74 -2.54
N ASP A 114 -1.37 14.83 -1.88
CA ASP A 114 -0.88 15.19 -0.53
C ASP A 114 -1.66 14.45 0.57
N ARG A 115 -2.72 13.73 0.20
CA ARG A 115 -3.65 13.04 1.11
C ARG A 115 -3.71 11.54 0.86
N PHE A 116 -3.56 11.09 -0.38
CA PHE A 116 -3.54 9.70 -0.83
C PHE A 116 -2.21 9.42 -1.54
N VAL A 117 -1.39 8.60 -0.88
CA VAL A 117 -0.08 8.18 -1.36
C VAL A 117 -0.17 6.72 -1.77
N GLU A 118 0.01 6.45 -3.06
CA GLU A 118 0.10 5.08 -3.58
C GLU A 118 1.41 4.44 -3.10
N ILE A 119 1.35 3.21 -2.58
CA ILE A 119 2.51 2.41 -2.15
C ILE A 119 2.49 1.02 -2.78
N ARG A 120 3.67 0.52 -3.11
CA ARG A 120 3.87 -0.78 -3.77
C ARG A 120 4.69 -1.75 -2.96
N SER A 121 5.43 -1.26 -1.97
CA SER A 121 6.21 -2.13 -1.10
C SER A 121 6.34 -1.60 0.32
N ALA A 122 6.70 -2.50 1.24
CA ALA A 122 6.95 -2.17 2.64
C ALA A 122 8.10 -1.16 2.81
N ARG A 123 9.13 -1.22 1.94
CA ARG A 123 10.20 -0.22 1.93
C ARG A 123 9.68 1.17 1.54
N GLU A 124 8.95 1.27 0.43
CA GLU A 124 8.35 2.53 -0.02
C GLU A 124 7.41 3.11 1.05
N MET A 125 6.59 2.25 1.64
CA MET A 125 5.71 2.60 2.75
C MET A 125 6.48 3.23 3.91
N MET A 126 7.63 2.67 4.33
CA MET A 126 8.40 3.20 5.45
C MET A 126 9.01 4.58 5.15
N VAL A 127 9.53 4.78 3.95
CA VAL A 127 10.04 6.10 3.53
C VAL A 127 8.93 7.14 3.60
N LYS A 128 7.74 6.82 3.07
CA LYS A 128 6.59 7.73 3.11
C LYS A 128 6.06 7.98 4.51
N ILE A 129 6.10 6.99 5.40
CA ILE A 129 5.74 7.17 6.82
C ILE A 129 6.63 8.24 7.46
N ILE A 130 7.95 8.19 7.22
CA ILE A 130 8.89 9.17 7.77
C ILE A 130 8.58 10.57 7.25
N ASP A 131 8.43 10.72 5.93
CA ASP A 131 8.10 12.00 5.28
C ASP A 131 6.83 12.62 5.90
N ILE A 132 5.75 11.83 6.00
CA ILE A 132 4.46 12.27 6.54
C ILE A 132 4.60 12.72 8.00
N ILE A 133 5.33 11.97 8.84
CA ILE A 133 5.48 12.32 10.26
C ILE A 133 6.29 13.61 10.42
N ARG A 134 7.34 13.79 9.60
CA ARG A 134 8.16 15.03 9.61
C ARG A 134 7.38 16.26 9.18
N GLU A 135 6.39 16.10 8.31
CA GLU A 135 5.45 17.16 7.95
C GLU A 135 4.40 17.44 9.05
N GLY A 136 4.45 16.73 10.18
CA GLY A 136 3.49 16.88 11.29
C GLY A 136 2.11 16.27 10.98
N MET A 137 2.06 15.39 9.97
CA MET A 137 0.88 14.66 9.53
C MET A 137 0.86 13.25 10.14
N ILE A 138 -0.26 12.54 9.98
CA ILE A 138 -0.49 11.21 10.58
C ILE A 138 -0.63 10.19 9.45
N PRO A 139 0.27 9.21 9.34
CA PRO A 139 0.16 8.16 8.33
C PRO A 139 -0.93 7.16 8.71
N VAL A 140 -1.78 6.81 7.74
CA VAL A 140 -2.88 5.86 7.88
C VAL A 140 -2.78 4.82 6.79
N LEU A 141 -2.76 3.54 7.16
CA LEU A 141 -2.47 2.46 6.21
C LEU A 141 -3.75 1.72 5.79
N CYS A 142 -3.98 1.58 4.49
CA CYS A 142 -5.13 0.85 3.92
C CYS A 142 -4.68 -0.03 2.75
N LEU A 143 -4.76 -1.35 2.90
CA LEU A 143 -4.25 -2.33 1.95
C LEU A 143 -5.39 -3.20 1.41
N ASP A 144 -5.68 -3.06 0.12
CA ASP A 144 -6.61 -3.92 -0.62
C ASP A 144 -5.91 -5.19 -1.14
N GLU A 145 -6.70 -6.24 -1.37
CA GLU A 145 -6.25 -7.56 -1.85
C GLU A 145 -5.10 -8.16 -1.04
N PHE A 146 -5.12 -7.96 0.29
CA PHE A 146 -4.00 -8.28 1.16
C PHE A 146 -3.77 -9.79 1.32
N ASP A 147 -4.73 -10.64 0.91
CA ASP A 147 -4.53 -12.09 0.82
C ASP A 147 -3.49 -12.51 -0.23
N SER A 148 -3.22 -11.67 -1.23
CA SER A 148 -2.10 -11.88 -2.17
C SER A 148 -0.73 -11.70 -1.50
N VAL A 149 -0.69 -10.90 -0.42
CA VAL A 149 0.53 -10.48 0.25
C VAL A 149 0.83 -11.35 1.47
N PHE A 150 -0.14 -11.45 2.38
CA PHE A 150 0.02 -12.13 3.67
C PHE A 150 -1.18 -13.04 3.92
N ASN A 151 -0.94 -14.34 3.89
CA ASN A 151 -1.97 -15.34 4.02
C ASN A 151 -1.54 -16.55 4.83
N SER A 152 -2.50 -17.43 5.15
CA SER A 152 -2.28 -18.65 5.94
C SER A 152 -1.16 -19.55 5.41
N LEU A 153 -0.85 -19.53 4.11
CA LEU A 153 0.18 -20.37 3.50
C LEU A 153 1.58 -19.77 3.67
N ASN A 154 1.71 -18.44 3.65
CA ASN A 154 3.00 -17.76 3.70
C ASN A 154 3.28 -17.07 5.06
N VAL A 155 2.42 -17.25 6.06
CA VAL A 155 2.57 -16.65 7.39
C VAL A 155 3.93 -16.92 8.05
N ASN A 156 4.50 -18.10 7.83
CA ASN A 156 5.80 -18.51 8.37
C ASN A 156 7.00 -18.17 7.48
N SER A 157 6.76 -17.59 6.30
CA SER A 157 7.81 -17.11 5.40
C SER A 157 8.56 -15.92 6.02
N LYS A 158 9.70 -15.54 5.42
CA LYS A 158 10.44 -14.34 5.83
C LYS A 158 9.54 -13.09 5.77
N ALA A 159 8.81 -12.92 4.66
CA ALA A 159 7.86 -11.83 4.48
C ALA A 159 6.74 -11.85 5.54
N GLY A 160 6.18 -13.03 5.82
CA GLY A 160 5.12 -13.18 6.82
C GLY A 160 5.57 -12.84 8.23
N LYS A 161 6.73 -13.37 8.66
CA LYS A 161 7.33 -13.03 9.97
C LYS A 161 7.70 -11.55 10.08
N SER A 162 8.16 -10.96 8.98
CA SER A 162 8.44 -9.53 8.90
C SER A 162 7.18 -8.70 9.14
N TRP A 163 6.09 -9.02 8.45
CA TRP A 163 4.81 -8.33 8.65
C TRP A 163 4.27 -8.47 10.06
N GLN A 164 4.39 -9.65 10.66
CA GLN A 164 4.04 -9.87 12.07
C GLN A 164 4.81 -8.92 12.99
N ALA A 165 6.13 -8.79 12.79
CA ALA A 165 6.96 -7.86 13.55
C ALA A 165 6.49 -6.41 13.42
N PHE A 166 6.14 -5.98 12.21
CA PHE A 166 5.53 -4.67 11.98
C PHE A 166 4.24 -4.49 12.78
N THR A 167 3.29 -5.42 12.67
CA THR A 167 1.99 -5.31 13.37
C THR A 167 2.13 -5.29 14.90
N TRP A 168 3.09 -6.01 15.48
CA TRP A 168 3.32 -5.97 16.93
C TRP A 168 3.92 -4.64 17.40
N ARG A 169 4.71 -3.98 16.55
CA ARG A 169 5.43 -2.75 16.92
C ARG A 169 4.90 -1.50 16.25
N GLN A 170 3.75 -1.55 15.58
CA GLN A 170 3.22 -0.41 14.80
C GLN A 170 2.97 0.86 15.64
N ARG A 171 2.73 0.72 16.94
CA ARG A 171 2.61 1.85 17.87
C ARG A 171 3.86 2.73 17.89
N HIS A 172 5.03 2.14 17.67
CA HIS A 172 6.30 2.86 17.63
C HIS A 172 6.49 3.68 16.35
N PHE A 173 5.69 3.42 15.31
CA PHE A 173 5.72 4.18 14.05
C PHE A 173 4.63 5.25 13.96
N SER A 174 3.81 5.42 15.01
CA SER A 174 2.68 6.38 15.01
C SER A 174 1.72 6.23 13.82
N VAL A 175 1.65 5.02 13.24
CA VAL A 175 0.76 4.68 12.13
C VAL A 175 -0.62 4.29 12.67
N ARG A 176 -1.68 4.72 11.99
CA ARG A 176 -3.04 4.22 12.20
C ARG A 176 -3.41 3.14 11.19
N GLY A 177 -4.26 2.20 11.60
CA GLY A 177 -4.47 0.96 10.86
C GLY A 177 -3.31 -0.02 11.12
N PRO A 178 -3.01 -0.98 10.21
CA PRO A 178 -3.53 -1.08 8.85
C PRO A 178 -4.97 -1.61 8.77
N LEU A 179 -5.76 -1.04 7.85
CA LEU A 179 -6.97 -1.70 7.34
C LEU A 179 -6.57 -2.69 6.23
N MET A 180 -6.78 -3.98 6.43
CA MET A 180 -6.38 -5.05 5.51
C MET A 180 -7.62 -5.74 4.94
N LEU A 181 -7.78 -5.73 3.62
CA LEU A 181 -8.94 -6.31 2.94
C LEU A 181 -8.61 -7.69 2.37
N TYR A 182 -9.42 -8.70 2.70
CA TYR A 182 -9.24 -10.09 2.31
C TYR A 182 -10.41 -10.62 1.48
N HIS A 183 -10.12 -11.40 0.43
CA HIS A 183 -11.15 -12.05 -0.39
C HIS A 183 -11.67 -13.37 0.19
N ALA A 184 -10.85 -14.07 0.97
CA ALA A 184 -11.16 -15.39 1.48
C ALA A 184 -10.81 -15.52 2.97
N VAL A 185 -11.78 -15.93 3.80
CA VAL A 185 -11.56 -16.18 5.23
C VAL A 185 -10.42 -17.19 5.47
N LYS A 186 -10.31 -18.22 4.61
CA LYS A 186 -9.25 -19.23 4.70
C LYS A 186 -7.85 -18.64 4.47
N SER A 187 -7.75 -17.57 3.69
CA SER A 187 -6.50 -16.86 3.46
C SER A 187 -6.07 -16.05 4.68
N ILE A 188 -6.99 -15.66 5.56
CA ILE A 188 -6.64 -14.92 6.79
C ILE A 188 -5.82 -15.83 7.72
N PRO A 189 -4.57 -15.46 8.06
CA PRO A 189 -3.71 -16.28 8.90
C PRO A 189 -4.38 -16.63 10.25
N PRO A 190 -4.15 -17.84 10.80
CA PRO A 190 -4.71 -18.23 12.10
C PRO A 190 -4.39 -17.23 13.22
N ALA A 191 -3.18 -16.68 13.24
CA ALA A 191 -2.78 -15.71 14.24
C ALA A 191 -3.56 -14.38 14.12
N VAL A 192 -3.99 -13.98 12.92
CA VAL A 192 -4.93 -12.85 12.74
C VAL A 192 -6.31 -13.25 13.23
N ARG A 193 -6.81 -14.42 12.80
CA ARG A 193 -8.14 -14.96 13.19
C ARG A 193 -8.33 -15.06 14.70
N ASN A 194 -7.27 -15.44 15.41
CA ASN A 194 -7.25 -15.61 16.86
C ASN A 194 -6.88 -14.32 17.60
N LYS A 195 -6.85 -13.16 16.92
CA LYS A 195 -6.49 -11.84 17.48
C LYS A 195 -5.12 -11.82 18.18
N GLN A 196 -4.19 -12.66 17.73
CA GLN A 196 -2.79 -12.68 18.20
C GLN A 196 -1.91 -11.65 17.47
N ILE A 197 -2.27 -11.35 16.22
CA ILE A 197 -1.69 -10.30 15.38
C ILE A 197 -2.83 -9.50 14.73
N GLY A 198 -2.94 -8.20 15.04
CA GLY A 198 -4.10 -7.38 14.65
C GLY A 198 -5.21 -7.37 15.71
N GLY A 199 -6.24 -6.57 15.46
CA GLY A 199 -7.37 -6.35 16.35
C GLY A 199 -8.66 -6.94 15.79
N GLU A 200 -9.48 -6.11 15.14
CA GLU A 200 -10.84 -6.51 14.76
C GLU A 200 -10.92 -7.28 13.44
N ILE A 201 -11.84 -8.24 13.36
CA ILE A 201 -12.19 -8.94 12.13
C ILE A 201 -13.64 -8.66 11.78
N LEU A 202 -13.83 -7.98 10.66
CA LEU A 202 -15.12 -7.48 10.22
C LEU A 202 -15.53 -8.15 8.92
N TRP A 203 -16.83 -8.31 8.75
CA TRP A 203 -17.43 -9.03 7.64
C TRP A 203 -18.37 -8.10 6.90
N ILE A 204 -18.16 -7.99 5.58
CA ILE A 204 -19.14 -7.37 4.71
C ILE A 204 -20.29 -8.36 4.51
N LYS A 205 -21.48 -7.98 4.95
CA LYS A 205 -22.71 -8.74 4.78
C LYS A 205 -23.67 -7.97 3.87
N PRO A 206 -24.17 -8.60 2.79
CA PRO A 206 -25.31 -8.04 2.07
C PRO A 206 -26.56 -8.16 2.93
N TRP A 207 -27.40 -7.12 2.91
CA TRP A 207 -28.74 -7.16 3.47
C TRP A 207 -29.64 -6.32 2.57
N GLU A 208 -30.63 -6.96 1.97
CA GLU A 208 -31.45 -6.37 0.89
C GLU A 208 -30.56 -5.84 -0.24
N GLU A 209 -30.73 -4.58 -0.65
CA GLU A 209 -29.92 -3.92 -1.69
C GLU A 209 -28.66 -3.24 -1.13
N GLU A 210 -28.44 -3.35 0.18
CA GLU A 210 -27.41 -2.63 0.91
C GLU A 210 -26.30 -3.55 1.41
N ARG A 211 -25.20 -2.93 1.85
CA ARG A 211 -24.05 -3.65 2.41
C ARG A 211 -23.72 -3.10 3.78
N TYR A 212 -23.41 -4.01 4.69
CA TYR A 212 -23.11 -3.68 6.06
C TYR A 212 -21.80 -4.29 6.48
N LEU A 213 -21.00 -3.51 7.21
CA LEU A 213 -19.83 -4.00 7.92
C LEU A 213 -20.27 -4.42 9.31
N SER A 214 -20.03 -5.69 9.66
CA SER A 214 -20.40 -6.24 10.96
C SER A 214 -19.21 -6.92 11.60
N ASN A 215 -19.11 -6.82 12.93
CA ASN A 215 -18.26 -7.71 13.71
C ASN A 215 -19.11 -8.90 14.15
N PRO A 216 -18.68 -10.16 13.93
CA PRO A 216 -19.41 -11.32 14.43
C PRO A 216 -19.61 -11.31 15.96
N ASP A 217 -18.71 -10.65 16.69
CA ASP A 217 -18.67 -10.62 18.14
C ASP A 217 -19.39 -9.40 18.75
N LEU A 218 -19.80 -8.41 17.94
CA LEU A 218 -20.43 -7.18 18.44
C LEU A 218 -21.82 -6.95 17.81
N PRO A 219 -22.77 -6.36 18.55
CA PRO A 219 -24.14 -6.15 18.07
C PRO A 219 -24.27 -4.99 17.07
N TYR A 220 -23.18 -4.27 16.77
CA TYR A 220 -23.22 -3.06 15.95
C TYR A 220 -22.77 -3.33 14.50
N TYR A 221 -23.47 -2.70 13.56
CA TYR A 221 -23.20 -2.77 12.13
C TYR A 221 -23.09 -1.37 11.54
N MET A 222 -22.18 -1.15 10.59
CA MET A 222 -22.06 0.09 9.83
C MET A 222 -22.58 -0.11 8.41
N ARG A 223 -23.52 0.71 7.96
CA ARG A 223 -23.93 0.74 6.56
C ARG A 223 -22.77 1.25 5.70
N ILE A 224 -22.40 0.48 4.69
CA ILE A 224 -21.35 0.84 3.71
C ILE A 224 -22.01 1.66 2.62
N ARG A 225 -21.77 2.98 2.63
CA ARG A 225 -22.27 3.89 1.59
C ARG A 225 -21.40 3.80 0.34
N LYS A 226 -21.94 4.25 -0.79
CA LYS A 226 -21.16 4.44 -2.02
C LYS A 226 -20.11 5.53 -1.78
N ALA A 227 -18.85 5.26 -2.17
CA ALA A 227 -17.79 6.25 -2.11
C ALA A 227 -18.00 7.35 -3.16
N ASN A 228 -17.73 8.61 -2.80
CA ASN A 228 -17.76 9.71 -3.75
C ASN A 228 -16.48 9.79 -4.57
N ILE A 229 -15.34 9.40 -3.98
CA ILE A 229 -14.06 9.35 -4.68
C ILE A 229 -14.05 8.16 -5.67
N PRO A 230 -13.86 8.39 -6.98
CA PRO A 230 -13.82 7.34 -7.98
C PRO A 230 -12.54 6.53 -7.88
N TYR A 231 -12.65 5.21 -8.03
CA TYR A 231 -11.52 4.28 -8.04
C TYR A 231 -11.68 3.28 -9.18
N LEU A 232 -10.58 2.67 -9.60
CA LEU A 232 -10.53 1.66 -10.64
C LEU A 232 -10.64 0.27 -10.01
N THR A 233 -11.23 -0.67 -10.72
CA THR A 233 -11.41 -2.06 -10.30
C THR A 233 -10.37 -3.00 -10.90
N HIS A 234 -9.77 -2.63 -12.04
CA HIS A 234 -8.64 -3.31 -12.63
C HIS A 234 -7.35 -2.56 -12.33
N GLY A 235 -6.26 -3.31 -12.15
CA GLY A 235 -4.94 -2.75 -11.94
C GLY A 235 -4.62 -2.39 -10.49
N SER A 236 -5.13 -3.16 -9.52
CA SER A 236 -4.64 -3.12 -8.14
C SER A 236 -3.12 -3.20 -8.15
N VAL A 237 -2.50 -2.26 -7.44
CA VAL A 237 -1.05 -2.23 -7.36
C VAL A 237 -0.66 -3.27 -6.33
N GLY A 238 0.04 -4.31 -6.78
CA GLY A 238 0.53 -5.34 -5.87
C GLY A 238 1.38 -4.70 -4.78
N PHE A 239 1.13 -5.06 -3.52
CA PHE A 239 1.94 -4.64 -2.39
C PHE A 239 2.90 -5.75 -1.99
N GLU A 240 4.19 -5.46 -1.89
CA GLU A 240 5.22 -6.45 -1.54
C GLU A 240 5.82 -6.18 -0.15
N ILE A 241 5.98 -7.23 0.66
CA ILE A 241 6.74 -7.14 1.92
C ILE A 241 8.22 -7.41 1.61
N ASP A 242 8.91 -6.40 1.10
CA ASP A 242 10.32 -6.42 0.67
C ASP A 242 11.30 -5.91 1.73
N LEU A 243 10.81 -5.69 2.95
CA LEU A 243 11.55 -5.17 4.09
C LEU A 243 11.55 -6.18 5.24
N ASP A 244 12.68 -6.33 5.93
CA ASP A 244 12.81 -7.15 7.14
C ASP A 244 12.59 -6.27 8.38
N PHE A 245 11.33 -6.13 8.79
CA PHE A 245 10.94 -5.32 9.92
C PHE A 245 11.55 -5.83 11.23
N ALA A 246 11.75 -7.14 11.39
CA ALA A 246 12.35 -7.67 12.61
C ALA A 246 13.80 -7.18 12.75
N SER A 247 14.56 -7.22 11.65
CA SER A 247 15.92 -6.67 11.64
C SER A 247 15.92 -5.15 11.83
N LEU A 248 15.07 -4.42 11.11
CA LEU A 248 14.94 -2.96 11.25
C LEU A 248 14.65 -2.57 12.70
N LEU A 249 13.63 -3.18 13.30
CA LEU A 249 13.14 -2.89 14.65
C LEU A 249 14.13 -3.24 15.75
N ASN A 250 15.13 -4.09 15.47
CA ASN A 250 16.20 -4.41 16.43
C ASN A 250 17.38 -3.43 16.33
N ARG A 251 17.48 -2.66 15.23
CA ARG A 251 18.52 -1.64 15.03
C ARG A 251 18.12 -0.28 15.57
N VAL A 252 16.84 -0.08 15.91
CA VAL A 252 16.32 1.23 16.28
C VAL A 252 15.94 1.29 17.76
N SER A 253 16.25 2.40 18.41
CA SER A 253 15.91 2.65 19.82
C SER A 253 15.98 4.13 20.15
N GLY A 254 15.22 4.55 21.16
CA GLY A 254 15.23 5.93 21.67
C GLY A 254 13.84 6.58 21.64
N SER A 255 13.86 7.90 21.62
CA SER A 255 12.70 8.76 21.36
C SER A 255 12.15 8.55 19.94
N GLN A 256 10.94 9.06 19.68
CA GLN A 256 10.32 8.94 18.37
C GLN A 256 11.16 9.59 17.27
N GLU A 257 11.74 10.76 17.52
CA GLU A 257 12.59 11.47 16.55
C GLU A 257 13.86 10.66 16.24
N GLU A 258 14.56 10.17 17.26
CA GLU A 258 15.75 9.33 17.08
C GLU A 258 15.44 8.05 16.31
N VAL A 259 14.29 7.42 16.57
CA VAL A 259 13.84 6.23 15.82
C VAL A 259 13.59 6.57 14.35
N LEU A 260 12.97 7.71 14.04
CA LEU A 260 12.72 8.12 12.65
C LEU A 260 14.03 8.38 11.89
N ASP A 261 14.97 9.09 12.52
CA ASP A 261 16.28 9.39 11.93
C ASP A 261 17.06 8.10 11.65
N GLN A 262 17.09 7.18 12.62
CA GLN A 262 17.74 5.87 12.44
C GLN A 262 17.08 5.04 11.33
N ILE A 263 15.75 5.04 11.22
CA ILE A 263 15.06 4.31 10.12
C ILE A 263 15.43 4.94 8.78
N GLU A 264 15.46 6.28 8.68
CA GLU A 264 15.82 6.97 7.44
C GLU A 264 17.23 6.59 6.98
N ASP A 265 18.21 6.60 7.89
CA ASP A 265 19.58 6.21 7.59
C ASP A 265 19.66 4.74 7.15
N ILE A 266 18.95 3.84 7.84
CA ILE A 266 18.86 2.43 7.44
C ILE A 266 18.22 2.28 6.06
N MET A 267 17.19 3.06 5.72
CA MET A 267 16.58 3.00 4.38
C MET A 267 17.55 3.44 3.29
N LYS A 268 18.33 4.50 3.53
CA LYS A 268 19.38 4.96 2.60
C LYS A 268 20.45 3.89 2.38
N GLU A 269 21.00 3.31 3.46
CA GLU A 269 21.96 2.20 3.40
C GLU A 269 21.41 1.03 2.56
N LEU A 270 20.15 0.65 2.78
CA LEU A 270 19.51 -0.45 2.07
C LEU A 270 19.29 -0.15 0.58
N GLU A 271 19.16 1.11 0.18
CA GLU A 271 19.07 1.54 -1.22
C GLU A 271 20.44 1.49 -1.90
N GLU A 272 21.47 2.01 -1.26
CA GLU A 272 22.86 1.96 -1.75
C GLU A 272 23.34 0.52 -1.95
N GLU A 273 23.02 -0.39 -1.01
CA GLU A 273 23.28 -1.83 -1.15
C GLU A 273 22.57 -2.46 -2.35
N LYS A 274 21.37 -1.97 -2.69
CA LYS A 274 20.57 -2.49 -3.81
C LYS A 274 21.16 -2.04 -5.14
N GLU A 275 21.71 -0.83 -5.21
CA GLU A 275 22.38 -0.30 -6.39
C GLU A 275 23.71 -0.99 -6.66
N THR A 276 24.56 -1.14 -5.65
CA THR A 276 25.82 -1.91 -5.75
C THR A 276 25.57 -3.36 -6.20
N LYS A 277 24.59 -4.06 -5.60
CA LYS A 277 24.20 -5.42 -6.04
C LYS A 277 23.65 -5.46 -7.48
N LYS A 278 23.02 -4.38 -7.97
CA LYS A 278 22.59 -4.30 -9.37
C LYS A 278 23.78 -4.11 -10.31
N GLU A 279 24.77 -3.32 -9.91
CA GLU A 279 26.02 -3.13 -10.67
C GLU A 279 26.81 -4.44 -10.76
N GLU A 280 26.96 -5.18 -9.66
CA GLU A 280 27.58 -6.51 -9.66
C GLU A 280 26.88 -7.51 -10.60
N LYS A 281 25.54 -7.40 -10.73
CA LYS A 281 24.73 -8.25 -11.62
C LYS A 281 24.74 -7.81 -13.08
N ARG A 282 25.21 -6.59 -13.40
CA ARG A 282 25.29 -6.11 -14.78
C ARG A 282 26.35 -6.85 -15.59
N GLY A 283 27.21 -7.66 -14.96
CA GLY A 283 28.24 -8.43 -15.65
C GLY A 283 29.35 -7.54 -16.18
N ILE A 284 30.45 -8.16 -16.60
CA ILE A 284 31.62 -7.46 -17.13
C ILE A 284 31.56 -7.55 -18.66
N GLU A 285 31.68 -6.43 -19.36
CA GLU A 285 31.85 -6.47 -20.82
C GLU A 285 33.23 -7.06 -21.14
N LEU A 286 33.23 -8.24 -21.78
CA LEU A 286 34.42 -8.91 -22.24
C LEU A 286 34.54 -8.76 -23.75
N THR A 287 35.78 -8.64 -24.21
CA THR A 287 36.12 -8.72 -25.64
C THR A 287 36.99 -9.96 -25.83
N CYS A 288 36.65 -10.80 -26.80
CA CYS A 288 37.49 -11.93 -27.18
C CYS A 288 38.80 -11.43 -27.76
N ASP A 289 39.92 -11.84 -27.16
CA ASP A 289 41.26 -11.59 -27.66
C ASP A 289 41.57 -12.36 -28.96
N LEU A 290 40.89 -13.49 -29.20
CA LEU A 290 41.07 -14.26 -30.44
C LEU A 290 40.23 -13.72 -31.62
N CYS A 291 38.95 -13.40 -31.41
CA CYS A 291 38.03 -13.06 -32.52
C CYS A 291 37.40 -11.68 -32.41
N GLY A 292 37.73 -10.89 -31.39
CA GLY A 292 37.21 -9.53 -31.19
C GLY A 292 35.75 -9.43 -30.75
N TYR A 293 35.03 -10.56 -30.61
CA TYR A 293 33.62 -10.55 -30.22
C TYR A 293 33.41 -9.99 -28.82
N LYS A 294 32.50 -9.02 -28.67
CA LYS A 294 32.14 -8.42 -27.38
C LYS A 294 30.88 -9.03 -26.81
N TRP A 295 30.89 -9.38 -25.53
CA TRP A 295 29.70 -9.86 -24.84
C TRP A 295 29.75 -9.51 -23.36
N ASN A 296 28.58 -9.56 -22.73
CA ASN A 296 28.45 -9.29 -21.32
C ASN A 296 28.52 -10.61 -20.51
N TYR A 297 29.58 -10.78 -19.72
CA TYR A 297 29.81 -11.96 -18.90
C TYR A 297 29.20 -11.80 -17.50
N LYS A 298 28.24 -12.67 -17.18
CA LYS A 298 27.55 -12.72 -15.87
C LYS A 298 27.93 -13.94 -15.03
N GLY A 299 28.96 -14.68 -15.44
CA GLY A 299 29.37 -15.91 -14.74
C GLY A 299 30.17 -15.61 -13.47
N LYS A 300 30.19 -16.57 -12.54
CA LYS A 300 30.95 -16.47 -11.28
C LYS A 300 32.33 -17.12 -11.34
N ARG A 301 32.78 -17.57 -12.51
CA ARG A 301 34.04 -18.31 -12.67
C ARG A 301 35.14 -17.35 -13.07
N ALA A 302 36.38 -17.63 -12.65
CA ALA A 302 37.58 -16.93 -13.12
C ALA A 302 37.90 -17.19 -14.61
N ILE A 303 36.99 -17.87 -15.32
CA ILE A 303 37.16 -18.29 -16.71
C ILE A 303 35.85 -18.03 -17.44
N ALA A 304 35.94 -17.31 -18.56
CA ALA A 304 34.86 -17.10 -19.51
C ALA A 304 35.20 -17.81 -20.82
N ARG A 305 34.20 -18.30 -21.54
CA ARG A 305 34.38 -18.78 -22.93
C ARG A 305 33.69 -17.85 -23.89
N CYS A 306 34.36 -17.52 -24.98
CA CYS A 306 33.81 -16.69 -26.04
C CYS A 306 32.62 -17.41 -26.71
N PRO A 307 31.42 -16.79 -26.75
CA PRO A 307 30.26 -17.41 -27.40
C PRO A 307 30.44 -17.66 -28.89
N ASN A 308 31.35 -16.93 -29.55
CA ASN A 308 31.55 -16.99 -31.00
C ASN A 308 32.58 -18.04 -31.44
N CYS A 309 33.66 -18.23 -30.67
CA CYS A 309 34.77 -19.10 -31.08
C CYS A 309 35.21 -20.11 -30.01
N ASP A 310 34.47 -20.18 -28.89
CA ASP A 310 34.76 -21.00 -27.71
C ASP A 310 36.14 -20.78 -27.07
N HIS A 311 36.86 -19.73 -27.49
CA HIS A 311 38.14 -19.35 -26.92
C HIS A 311 38.00 -19.01 -25.43
N MET A 312 38.94 -19.50 -24.63
CA MET A 312 38.89 -19.42 -23.18
C MET A 312 39.65 -18.18 -22.68
N ILE A 313 38.92 -17.26 -22.05
CA ILE A 313 39.47 -16.05 -21.45
C ILE A 313 39.59 -16.25 -19.93
N ASN A 314 40.80 -16.08 -19.40
CA ASN A 314 41.04 -16.05 -17.97
C ASN A 314 40.72 -14.65 -17.41
N LEU A 315 39.65 -14.57 -16.63
CA LEU A 315 39.31 -13.40 -15.85
C LEU A 315 40.17 -13.43 -14.60
N LYS A 316 41.19 -12.56 -14.53
CA LYS A 316 42.02 -12.43 -13.32
C LYS A 316 41.08 -12.24 -12.12
N SER A 317 41.10 -13.18 -11.18
CA SER A 317 40.35 -13.06 -9.92
C SER A 317 40.72 -11.73 -9.27
N PRO A 318 39.77 -10.86 -8.89
CA PRO A 318 40.08 -9.71 -8.06
C PRO A 318 40.45 -10.25 -6.67
N ARG A 319 41.73 -10.55 -6.45
CA ARG A 319 42.28 -10.71 -5.11
C ARG A 319 42.53 -9.30 -4.57
N ASN A 320 41.85 -8.97 -3.48
CA ASN A 320 42.16 -7.94 -2.48
C ASN A 320 43.29 -6.98 -2.86
N GLN A 321 42.93 -5.73 -3.17
CA GLN A 321 43.66 -4.56 -2.69
C GLN A 321 42.76 -3.80 -1.74
#